data_AF-A0AAD7I931-F1
#
_entry.id   AF-A0AAD7I931-F1
#
_cell.length_a   1.000
_cell.length_b   1.000
_cell.length_c   1.000
_cell.angle_alpha   90.00
_cell.angle_beta   90.00
_cell.angle_gamma   90.00
#
_symmetry.space_group_name_H-M   'P 1'
#
loop_
_entity.id
_entity.type
_entity.pdbx_description
1 polymer ?
#
loop_
_entity_poly.entity_id
_entity_poly.type
_entity_poly.pdbx_seq_one_letter_code
_entity_poly.pdbx_strand_id
1 'polypeptide(L)'
;MIPLHSDGSSPPPYKGQDDSGSHRSGSDSVLSSKKPASGPRYVYYRVYTPDGMLACKKHDQSLFVGRIKATSVPPPHTVASLKRALVQAEELPDPDGDLTRLFETTDAGTEMVPSAHVNIMNESLGATPQIPVALVFLINPDTPLQFPEDYEGDASHILYYRLYNRGGEETSIRSFDTSEPALGRFERESVAPPRNAISVKRRIARLEGKPIYQLADLFTDVMAEIAHPSASLLDPICGSSMENPLMIVSPEPRAGAYSISRQTGPVKRWSTSGVNNFKPLPEGIYTVTNSRHLVVMELHDGNSWNGTVVQAYTNAPVTSKHLFNQLWLVQRTSSGHYSFRNLRGGTYMELQGGKAANNTKIVGYEVQGLDGGISINQEWEIIQAGGYYKIRNRNSKTYVNLKDGRSGNETPIVGFADTAGTSAAQGELWQFTLRSVTVSDAPYPHIFVTFLCYSLYVPPAALLAHLWRETPLVSMFRKSVFSDQYQMGLAFKTADISVLFGLVCQQDNGEACNWTLNEDHSSILVVSPMDGSVVKYANDHSSWGFF
;
A
#
# COMPACT_ATOMS: atom_id res chain seq x y z
N MET A 1 -39.37 -56.83 2.02
CA MET A 1 -39.29 -57.71 0.84
C MET A 1 -37.82 -57.93 0.55
N ILE A 2 -37.37 -59.16 0.79
CA ILE A 2 -36.05 -59.79 0.57
C ILE A 2 -35.98 -60.18 -0.94
N PRO A 3 -34.83 -60.49 -1.62
CA PRO A 3 -33.40 -60.19 -1.35
C PRO A 3 -32.34 -60.37 -2.52
N LEU A 4 -31.03 -60.33 -2.13
CA LEU A 4 -29.82 -61.16 -2.49
C LEU A 4 -29.30 -61.25 -3.95
N HIS A 5 -27.99 -61.35 -4.26
CA HIS A 5 -26.85 -62.16 -3.71
C HIS A 5 -25.50 -61.38 -3.81
N SER A 6 -24.50 -61.44 -2.90
CA SER A 6 -23.57 -62.53 -2.46
C SER A 6 -22.56 -62.93 -3.56
N ASP A 7 -21.26 -63.23 -3.40
CA ASP A 7 -20.27 -63.52 -2.34
C ASP A 7 -18.87 -63.18 -2.97
N GLY A 8 -17.71 -63.00 -2.32
CA GLY A 8 -17.13 -63.65 -1.16
C GLY A 8 -15.90 -64.50 -1.57
N SER A 9 -14.75 -64.21 -0.95
CA SER A 9 -13.69 -65.17 -0.56
C SER A 9 -12.52 -65.53 -1.50
N SER A 10 -11.32 -65.42 -0.91
CA SER A 10 -9.97 -65.75 -1.40
C SER A 10 -9.71 -67.25 -1.63
N PRO A 11 -8.56 -67.60 -2.22
CA PRO A 11 -7.81 -68.80 -1.82
C PRO A 11 -6.30 -68.57 -1.55
N PRO A 12 -5.59 -69.55 -0.92
CA PRO A 12 -4.34 -69.35 -0.19
C PRO A 12 -3.14 -70.17 -0.81
N PRO A 13 -2.11 -70.63 -0.06
CA PRO A 13 -0.69 -70.21 -0.17
C PRO A 13 0.26 -71.32 -0.69
N TYR A 14 1.49 -71.03 -1.14
CA TYR A 14 2.56 -72.06 -1.18
C TYR A 14 4.01 -71.50 -1.16
N LYS A 15 4.89 -72.21 -0.44
CA LYS A 15 6.33 -72.00 -0.18
C LYS A 15 7.20 -72.92 -1.08
N GLY A 16 8.46 -72.50 -1.34
CA GLY A 16 9.67 -73.33 -1.59
C GLY A 16 10.04 -73.56 -3.06
N GLN A 17 11.14 -72.99 -3.57
CA GLN A 17 12.50 -73.59 -3.77
C GLN A 17 12.53 -74.68 -4.87
N ASP A 18 13.44 -74.79 -5.85
CA ASP A 18 14.75 -74.19 -6.18
C ASP A 18 15.08 -74.43 -7.68
N ASP A 19 16.09 -73.71 -8.18
CA ASP A 19 17.08 -74.02 -9.24
C ASP A 19 16.71 -74.28 -10.71
N SER A 20 17.18 -73.38 -11.60
CA SER A 20 18.37 -73.61 -12.45
C SER A 20 18.60 -72.46 -13.46
N GLY A 21 19.87 -72.10 -13.64
CA GLY A 21 20.30 -70.78 -14.13
C GLY A 21 20.45 -70.56 -15.63
N SER A 22 20.75 -69.31 -16.02
CA SER A 22 22.06 -68.94 -16.61
C SER A 22 22.09 -67.49 -17.12
N HIS A 23 23.11 -66.76 -16.66
CA HIS A 23 23.92 -65.72 -17.32
C HIS A 23 23.29 -64.58 -18.15
N ARG A 24 23.49 -63.34 -17.66
CA ARG A 24 24.34 -62.27 -18.26
C ARG A 24 24.24 -60.99 -17.39
N SER A 25 25.24 -60.75 -16.54
CA SER A 25 26.30 -59.72 -16.65
C SER A 25 25.83 -58.26 -16.60
N GLY A 26 26.07 -57.60 -15.46
CA GLY A 26 26.04 -56.16 -15.28
C GLY A 26 26.48 -55.83 -13.85
N SER A 27 27.73 -55.39 -13.70
CA SER A 27 28.47 -55.24 -12.44
C SER A 27 27.88 -54.23 -11.46
N ASP A 28 27.74 -54.68 -10.22
CA ASP A 28 27.46 -53.90 -9.01
C ASP A 28 28.48 -52.79 -8.77
N SER A 29 27.98 -51.58 -8.52
CA SER A 29 28.57 -50.72 -7.49
C SER A 29 27.44 -50.22 -6.59
N VAL A 30 27.43 -50.77 -5.38
CA VAL A 30 26.49 -50.48 -4.30
C VAL A 30 26.62 -49.00 -3.92
N LEU A 31 25.71 -48.17 -4.40
CA LEU A 31 25.44 -46.86 -3.79
C LEU A 31 24.36 -47.05 -2.73
N SER A 32 24.85 -47.43 -1.55
CA SER A 32 24.35 -47.08 -0.22
C SER A 32 23.09 -46.23 -0.24
N SER A 33 21.95 -46.86 0.05
CA SER A 33 20.80 -46.15 0.60
C SER A 33 21.25 -45.52 1.93
N LYS A 34 21.76 -44.29 1.86
CA LYS A 34 21.99 -43.48 3.05
C LYS A 34 20.67 -43.47 3.83
N LYS A 35 20.67 -44.08 5.02
CA LYS A 35 19.68 -43.81 6.06
C LYS A 35 19.39 -42.31 6.05
N PRO A 36 18.12 -41.85 6.15
CA PRO A 36 17.86 -40.44 6.41
C PRO A 36 18.70 -40.07 7.63
N ALA A 37 19.53 -39.03 7.49
CA ALA A 37 20.36 -38.58 8.59
C ALA A 37 19.45 -38.37 9.80
N SER A 38 19.71 -39.09 10.89
CA SER A 38 18.94 -39.09 12.14
C SER A 38 19.19 -37.79 12.92
N GLY A 39 19.03 -36.65 12.25
CA GLY A 39 19.14 -35.32 12.81
C GLY A 39 17.77 -34.65 12.94
N PRO A 40 17.63 -33.67 13.84
CA PRO A 40 16.42 -32.85 13.91
C PRO A 40 16.17 -32.17 12.56
N ARG A 41 14.94 -32.28 12.05
CA ARG A 41 14.50 -31.59 10.82
C ARG A 41 14.25 -30.12 11.11
N TYR A 42 14.73 -29.26 10.23
CA TYR A 42 14.60 -27.81 10.35
C TYR A 42 13.82 -27.23 9.17
N VAL A 43 13.13 -26.13 9.44
CA VAL A 43 12.58 -25.23 8.43
C VAL A 43 13.44 -23.97 8.45
N TYR A 44 14.12 -23.73 7.32
CA TYR A 44 14.92 -22.55 7.06
C TYR A 44 14.03 -21.42 6.54
N TYR A 45 14.26 -20.22 7.04
CA TYR A 45 13.48 -19.05 6.66
C TYR A 45 14.34 -17.78 6.65
N ARG A 46 13.83 -16.74 6.00
CA ARG A 46 14.34 -15.38 6.07
C ARG A 46 13.23 -14.43 6.48
N VAL A 47 13.59 -13.37 7.17
CA VAL A 47 12.66 -12.35 7.63
C VAL A 47 12.88 -11.07 6.83
N TYR A 48 11.79 -10.43 6.41
CA TYR A 48 11.80 -9.20 5.63
C TYR A 48 10.86 -8.17 6.24
N THR A 49 11.13 -6.91 5.95
CA THR A 49 10.20 -5.78 6.04
C THR A 49 9.92 -5.24 4.63
N PRO A 50 8.96 -4.33 4.44
CA PRO A 50 8.81 -3.61 3.18
C PRO A 50 10.09 -2.93 2.67
N ASP A 51 11.00 -2.56 3.59
CA ASP A 51 12.24 -1.82 3.28
C ASP A 51 13.45 -2.74 3.08
N GLY A 52 13.28 -4.04 3.33
CA GLY A 52 14.28 -5.07 3.03
C GLY A 52 14.44 -6.12 4.11
N MET A 53 15.45 -6.96 3.92
CA MET A 53 15.75 -8.13 4.78
C MET A 53 16.13 -7.74 6.21
N LEU A 54 15.68 -8.53 7.19
CA LEU A 54 16.00 -8.42 8.61
C LEU A 54 16.91 -9.56 9.07
N ALA A 55 17.77 -9.27 10.04
CA ALA A 55 18.51 -10.30 10.76
C ALA A 55 17.54 -11.17 11.59
N CYS A 56 17.74 -12.49 11.53
CA CYS A 56 16.93 -13.46 12.25
C CYS A 56 17.44 -13.60 13.70
N LYS A 57 16.53 -13.56 14.68
CA LYS A 57 16.85 -13.86 16.08
C LYS A 57 17.26 -15.32 16.26
N LYS A 58 16.71 -16.25 15.47
CA LYS A 58 17.11 -17.67 15.44
C LYS A 58 17.98 -18.01 14.22
N HIS A 59 18.99 -17.18 13.94
CA HIS A 59 19.89 -17.35 12.80
C HIS A 59 20.66 -18.69 12.82
N ASP A 60 21.00 -19.20 11.62
CA ASP A 60 21.85 -20.37 11.37
C ASP A 60 22.98 -19.99 10.42
N GLN A 61 24.22 -20.02 10.91
CA GLN A 61 25.47 -19.69 10.19
C GLN A 61 25.54 -18.27 9.60
N SER A 62 24.48 -17.74 9.01
CA SER A 62 24.28 -16.38 8.50
C SER A 62 23.22 -15.67 9.33
N LEU A 63 23.46 -14.41 9.66
CA LEU A 63 22.52 -13.55 10.40
C LEU A 63 21.16 -13.41 9.70
N PHE A 64 21.08 -13.68 8.40
CA PHE A 64 19.88 -13.47 7.58
C PHE A 64 19.08 -14.73 7.29
N VAL A 65 19.56 -15.89 7.72
CA VAL A 65 18.86 -17.17 7.54
C VAL A 65 18.55 -17.73 8.91
N GLY A 66 17.28 -17.77 9.28
CA GLY A 66 16.77 -18.38 10.49
C GLY A 66 16.47 -19.86 10.32
N ARG A 67 16.42 -20.61 11.43
CA ARG A 67 15.87 -21.97 11.44
C ARG A 67 15.03 -22.27 12.68
N ILE A 68 13.92 -22.97 12.49
CA ILE A 68 13.15 -23.60 13.58
C ILE A 68 13.06 -25.11 13.35
N LYS A 69 12.90 -25.89 14.41
CA LYS A 69 12.64 -27.33 14.24
C LYS A 69 11.27 -27.52 13.59
N ALA A 70 11.15 -28.42 12.62
CA ALA A 70 9.87 -28.74 12.00
C ALA A 70 8.84 -29.22 13.04
N THR A 71 9.31 -29.91 14.08
CA THR A 71 8.49 -30.37 15.22
C THR A 71 8.04 -29.25 16.17
N SER A 72 8.53 -28.02 16.01
CA SER A 72 8.05 -26.84 16.75
C SER A 72 6.79 -26.23 16.11
N VAL A 73 6.45 -26.62 14.88
CA VAL A 73 5.22 -26.16 14.22
C VAL A 73 4.06 -27.06 14.65
N PRO A 74 2.97 -26.51 15.24
CA PRO A 74 1.86 -27.33 15.68
C PRO A 74 1.05 -27.89 14.50
N PRO A 75 0.48 -29.12 14.61
CA PRO A 75 -0.57 -29.59 13.70
C PRO A 75 -1.72 -28.57 13.62
N PRO A 76 -2.40 -28.40 12.45
CA PRO A 76 -2.41 -29.29 11.27
C PRO A 76 -1.28 -29.08 10.24
N HIS A 77 -0.19 -28.39 10.58
CA HIS A 77 0.89 -28.05 9.65
C HIS A 77 0.35 -27.35 8.39
N THR A 78 -0.33 -26.23 8.62
CA THR A 78 -0.75 -25.28 7.59
C THR A 78 0.17 -24.06 7.56
N VAL A 79 0.05 -23.25 6.51
CA VAL A 79 0.70 -21.94 6.39
C VAL A 79 0.47 -21.10 7.63
N ALA A 80 -0.77 -21.05 8.15
CA ALA A 80 -1.08 -20.31 9.38
C ALA A 80 -0.35 -20.85 10.63
N SER A 81 -0.22 -22.18 10.80
CA SER A 81 0.54 -22.74 11.92
C SER A 81 2.06 -22.48 11.79
N LEU A 82 2.60 -22.55 10.57
CA LEU A 82 4.00 -22.26 10.31
C LEU A 82 4.30 -20.78 10.54
N LYS A 83 3.45 -19.88 10.00
CA LYS A 83 3.56 -18.44 10.21
C LYS A 83 3.58 -18.07 11.69
N ARG A 84 2.65 -18.61 12.49
CA ARG A 84 2.62 -18.39 13.95
C ARG A 84 3.91 -18.87 14.64
N ALA A 85 4.43 -20.04 14.26
CA ALA A 85 5.67 -20.57 14.83
C ALA A 85 6.88 -19.68 14.51
N LEU A 86 6.97 -19.15 13.28
CA LEU A 86 8.03 -18.24 12.87
C LEU A 86 7.91 -16.87 13.55
N VAL A 87 6.71 -16.30 13.61
CA VAL A 87 6.41 -15.04 14.32
C VAL A 87 6.82 -15.14 15.79
N GLN A 88 6.49 -16.25 16.44
CA GLN A 88 6.88 -16.50 17.82
C GLN A 88 8.40 -16.67 17.97
N ALA A 89 9.05 -17.38 17.04
CA ALA A 89 10.50 -17.58 17.06
C ALA A 89 11.29 -16.27 16.93
N GLU A 90 10.76 -15.33 16.16
CA GLU A 90 11.32 -13.99 15.93
C GLU A 90 10.79 -12.93 16.92
N GLU A 91 9.85 -13.31 17.79
CA GLU A 91 9.15 -12.43 18.74
C GLU A 91 8.61 -11.17 18.06
N LEU A 92 7.99 -11.35 16.89
CA LEU A 92 7.41 -10.24 16.13
C LEU A 92 6.06 -9.82 16.75
N PRO A 93 5.77 -8.51 16.86
CA PRO A 93 4.52 -8.02 17.42
C PRO A 93 3.39 -8.13 16.39
N ASP A 94 2.90 -9.36 16.17
CA ASP A 94 1.78 -9.66 15.27
C ASP A 94 0.65 -10.37 16.05
N PRO A 95 -0.03 -9.66 16.98
CA PRO A 95 -1.01 -10.26 17.89
C PRO A 95 -2.22 -10.87 17.16
N ASP A 96 -2.64 -10.23 16.07
CA ASP A 96 -3.82 -10.63 15.29
C ASP A 96 -3.47 -11.52 14.08
N GLY A 97 -2.18 -11.68 13.77
CA GLY A 97 -1.70 -12.47 12.63
C GLY A 97 -1.82 -11.77 11.27
N ASP A 98 -2.17 -10.49 11.24
CA ASP A 98 -2.45 -9.71 10.04
C ASP A 98 -1.26 -8.87 9.56
N LEU A 99 -0.21 -8.77 10.35
CA LEU A 99 0.99 -7.98 10.03
C LEU A 99 2.08 -8.80 9.35
N THR A 100 1.88 -10.11 9.17
CA THR A 100 2.87 -10.98 8.55
C THR A 100 2.32 -11.74 7.35
N ARG A 101 3.19 -11.98 6.36
CA ARG A 101 2.90 -12.66 5.10
C ARG A 101 3.95 -13.75 4.87
N LEU A 102 3.52 -14.91 4.36
CA LEU A 102 4.41 -16.03 4.12
C LEU A 102 4.47 -16.35 2.63
N PHE A 103 5.68 -16.57 2.14
CA PHE A 103 5.99 -16.90 0.75
C PHE A 103 6.80 -18.19 0.73
N GLU A 104 6.51 -19.06 -0.24
CA GLU A 104 7.15 -20.38 -0.34
C GLU A 104 8.67 -20.29 -0.43
N THR A 105 9.15 -19.30 -1.19
CA THR A 105 10.58 -18.96 -1.33
C THR A 105 10.76 -17.44 -1.30
N THR A 106 12.01 -16.98 -1.27
CA THR A 106 12.36 -15.55 -1.36
C THR A 106 12.11 -14.93 -2.74
N ASP A 107 11.86 -15.74 -3.77
CA ASP A 107 11.54 -15.32 -5.15
C ASP A 107 10.06 -15.47 -5.49
N ALA A 108 9.24 -16.02 -4.58
CA ALA A 108 7.85 -16.29 -4.87
C ALA A 108 7.05 -14.99 -5.04
N GLY A 109 6.34 -14.87 -6.16
CA GLY A 109 5.53 -13.70 -6.48
C GLY A 109 4.15 -13.68 -5.82
N THR A 110 3.75 -14.77 -5.16
CA THR A 110 2.40 -14.95 -4.59
C THR A 110 2.48 -15.37 -3.14
N GLU A 111 1.64 -14.76 -2.30
CA GLU A 111 1.49 -15.14 -0.90
C GLU A 111 0.88 -16.55 -0.78
N MET A 112 1.40 -17.34 0.16
CA MET A 112 0.83 -18.64 0.46
C MET A 112 -0.56 -18.51 1.12
N VAL A 113 -1.52 -19.33 0.70
CA VAL A 113 -2.87 -19.32 1.25
C VAL A 113 -2.85 -19.81 2.71
N PRO A 114 -3.40 -19.08 3.70
CA PRO A 114 -3.29 -19.43 5.13
C PRO A 114 -3.77 -20.84 5.51
N SER A 115 -4.79 -21.35 4.82
CA SER A 115 -5.38 -22.68 5.05
C SER A 115 -4.65 -23.83 4.35
N ALA A 116 -3.69 -23.54 3.45
CA ALA A 116 -2.97 -24.58 2.72
C ALA A 116 -2.06 -25.39 3.67
N HIS A 117 -2.02 -26.71 3.46
CA HIS A 117 -1.07 -27.59 4.16
C HIS A 117 0.36 -27.36 3.68
N VAL A 118 1.31 -27.42 4.60
CA VAL A 118 2.75 -27.29 4.32
C VAL A 118 3.46 -28.60 4.62
N ASN A 119 4.27 -29.08 3.67
CA ASN A 119 5.03 -30.31 3.83
C ASN A 119 6.44 -30.02 4.39
N ILE A 120 6.46 -29.57 5.66
CA ILE A 120 7.70 -29.31 6.41
C ILE A 120 8.32 -30.57 7.01
N MET A 121 7.55 -31.66 7.08
CA MET A 121 8.00 -32.92 7.69
C MET A 121 8.73 -33.82 6.70
N ASN A 122 8.47 -33.73 5.38
CA ASN A 122 9.11 -34.58 4.36
C ASN A 122 10.00 -33.76 3.39
N GLU A 123 10.62 -32.69 3.89
CA GLU A 123 11.74 -31.97 3.23
C GLU A 123 11.42 -31.21 1.92
N SER A 124 10.19 -30.67 1.75
CA SER A 124 9.91 -29.83 0.56
C SER A 124 9.98 -28.32 0.84
N LEU A 125 9.38 -27.84 1.93
CA LEU A 125 9.29 -26.40 2.23
C LEU A 125 10.39 -25.96 3.20
N GLY A 126 11.26 -25.03 2.77
CA GLY A 126 12.33 -24.49 3.62
C GLY A 126 13.33 -25.55 4.07
N ALA A 127 13.58 -26.59 3.26
CA ALA A 127 14.41 -27.73 3.68
C ALA A 127 15.90 -27.39 3.76
N THR A 128 16.36 -26.36 3.06
CA THR A 128 17.76 -25.94 2.99
C THR A 128 17.90 -24.43 3.17
N PRO A 129 19.05 -23.94 3.65
CA PRO A 129 19.30 -22.50 3.76
C PRO A 129 19.36 -21.78 2.40
N GLN A 130 19.53 -22.51 1.28
CA GLN A 130 19.53 -21.96 -0.09
C GLN A 130 18.12 -21.73 -0.62
N ILE A 131 17.12 -22.47 -0.15
CA ILE A 131 15.71 -22.31 -0.55
C ILE A 131 14.86 -22.08 0.71
N PRO A 132 15.07 -20.95 1.41
CA PRO A 132 14.36 -20.66 2.64
C PRO A 132 12.95 -20.11 2.36
N VAL A 133 12.03 -20.36 3.30
CA VAL A 133 10.72 -19.70 3.34
C VAL A 133 10.90 -18.22 3.62
N ALA A 134 10.13 -17.34 2.99
CA ALA A 134 10.20 -15.91 3.29
C ALA A 134 9.02 -15.44 4.15
N LEU A 135 9.33 -14.83 5.28
CA LEU A 135 8.39 -14.18 6.18
C LEU A 135 8.52 -12.66 6.03
N VAL A 136 7.48 -11.99 5.52
CA VAL A 136 7.45 -10.53 5.39
C VAL A 136 6.61 -9.95 6.52
N PHE A 137 7.23 -9.18 7.41
CA PHE A 137 6.59 -8.39 8.45
C PHE A 137 6.30 -6.98 7.91
N LEU A 138 5.03 -6.61 7.84
CA LEU A 138 4.54 -5.42 7.11
C LEU A 138 4.81 -4.08 7.81
N ILE A 139 5.44 -4.11 8.99
CA ILE A 139 5.82 -2.93 9.75
C ILE A 139 7.34 -2.85 9.80
N ASN A 140 7.87 -1.65 9.56
CA ASN A 140 9.27 -1.35 9.79
C ASN A 140 9.45 -1.05 11.29
N PRO A 141 10.22 -1.84 12.07
CA PRO A 141 10.46 -1.52 13.47
C PRO A 141 11.22 -0.19 13.60
N ASP A 142 10.89 0.61 14.62
CA ASP A 142 11.52 1.92 14.86
C ASP A 142 13.02 1.85 15.17
N THR A 143 13.48 0.68 15.61
CA THR A 143 14.91 0.45 15.83
C THR A 143 15.61 0.40 14.47
N PRO A 144 16.57 1.30 14.18
CA PRO A 144 17.37 1.20 12.97
C PRO A 144 18.14 -0.12 12.98
N LEU A 145 17.59 -1.14 12.33
CA LEU A 145 18.30 -2.38 12.11
C LEU A 145 19.38 -2.08 11.07
N GLN A 146 20.60 -1.90 11.56
CA GLN A 146 21.79 -1.74 10.76
C GLN A 146 21.99 -3.03 9.97
N PHE A 147 22.00 -2.91 8.65
CA PHE A 147 22.61 -3.94 7.80
C PHE A 147 24.09 -4.01 8.20
N PRO A 148 24.68 -5.19 8.39
CA PRO A 148 26.12 -5.32 8.32
C PRO A 148 26.53 -4.79 6.95
N GLU A 149 27.31 -3.71 6.92
CA GLU A 149 27.79 -3.08 5.67
C GLU A 149 28.72 -4.02 4.88
N ASP A 150 29.08 -5.17 5.45
CA ASP A 150 30.19 -6.01 5.02
C ASP A 150 29.79 -7.42 4.50
N TYR A 151 28.53 -7.64 4.09
CA TYR A 151 28.16 -8.93 3.47
C TYR A 151 28.56 -8.95 1.99
N GLU A 152 29.77 -9.42 1.69
CA GLU A 152 30.22 -9.67 0.32
C GLU A 152 29.50 -10.89 -0.27
N GLY A 153 28.36 -10.65 -0.92
CA GLY A 153 27.68 -11.66 -1.75
C GLY A 153 28.41 -11.90 -3.08
N ASP A 154 28.23 -13.09 -3.66
CA ASP A 154 28.68 -13.40 -5.02
C ASP A 154 28.03 -12.45 -6.05
N ALA A 155 28.77 -12.06 -7.09
CA ALA A 155 28.36 -11.06 -8.09
C ALA A 155 27.06 -11.43 -8.81
N SER A 156 26.71 -12.72 -8.85
CA SER A 156 25.46 -13.26 -9.37
C SER A 156 24.20 -12.83 -8.58
N HIS A 157 24.37 -12.23 -7.38
CA HIS A 157 23.29 -11.79 -6.50
C HIS A 157 23.21 -10.26 -6.36
N ILE A 158 23.95 -9.49 -7.17
CA ILE A 158 23.93 -8.03 -7.12
C ILE A 158 22.88 -7.49 -8.10
N LEU A 159 22.10 -6.52 -7.64
CA LEU A 159 21.21 -5.71 -8.46
C LEU A 159 21.82 -4.32 -8.66
N TYR A 160 21.95 -3.91 -9.91
CA TYR A 160 22.43 -2.61 -10.35
C TYR A 160 21.25 -1.71 -10.73
N TYR A 161 21.34 -0.45 -10.31
CA TYR A 161 20.35 0.58 -10.65
C TYR A 161 21.07 1.89 -10.91
N ARG A 162 20.49 2.75 -11.76
CA ARG A 162 20.97 4.11 -11.96
C ARG A 162 19.84 5.11 -11.73
N LEU A 163 20.18 6.19 -11.04
CA LEU A 163 19.23 7.18 -10.56
C LEU A 163 19.12 8.36 -11.51
N TYR A 164 17.89 8.80 -11.74
CA TYR A 164 17.58 9.99 -12.50
C TYR A 164 16.63 10.91 -11.74
N ASN A 165 16.77 12.21 -12.01
CA ASN A 165 15.78 13.24 -11.75
C ASN A 165 15.51 14.02 -13.04
N ARG A 166 14.64 15.04 -12.96
CA ARG A 166 14.27 15.87 -14.13
C ARG A 166 15.46 16.58 -14.79
N GLY A 167 16.54 16.83 -14.06
CA GLY A 167 17.76 17.47 -14.56
C GLY A 167 18.75 16.49 -15.21
N GLY A 168 18.47 15.18 -15.18
CA GLY A 168 19.36 14.13 -15.66
C GLY A 168 19.79 13.21 -14.53
N GLU A 169 21.01 12.69 -14.63
CA GLU A 169 21.56 11.73 -13.68
C GLU A 169 21.67 12.31 -12.27
N GLU A 170 21.35 11.48 -11.27
CA GLU A 170 21.46 11.82 -9.86
C GLU A 170 22.46 10.90 -9.18
N THR A 171 23.33 11.44 -8.32
CA THR A 171 24.33 10.64 -7.59
C THR A 171 23.69 9.67 -6.60
N SER A 172 24.10 8.41 -6.68
CA SER A 172 23.73 7.34 -5.75
C SER A 172 24.68 7.32 -4.55
N ILE A 173 24.12 7.23 -3.34
CA ILE A 173 24.90 6.98 -2.10
C ILE A 173 25.58 5.61 -2.15
N ARG A 174 25.01 4.68 -2.94
CA ARG A 174 25.54 3.33 -3.16
C ARG A 174 26.39 3.23 -4.43
N SER A 175 26.90 4.36 -4.95
CA SER A 175 27.84 4.33 -6.05
C SER A 175 29.14 3.63 -5.65
N PHE A 176 29.61 2.76 -6.54
CA PHE A 176 30.84 1.98 -6.37
C PHE A 176 31.91 2.34 -7.40
N ASP A 177 31.57 3.20 -8.37
CA ASP A 177 32.44 3.66 -9.43
C ASP A 177 32.38 5.18 -9.51
N THR A 178 33.51 5.82 -9.22
CA THR A 178 33.63 7.29 -9.24
C THR A 178 33.43 7.90 -10.62
N SER A 179 33.59 7.12 -11.70
CA SER A 179 33.32 7.56 -13.06
C SER A 179 31.83 7.49 -13.44
N GLU A 180 31.05 6.70 -12.70
CA GLU A 180 29.61 6.48 -12.89
C GLU A 180 28.84 6.80 -11.58
N PRO A 181 28.82 8.08 -11.13
CA PRO A 181 28.30 8.46 -9.82
C PRO A 181 26.81 8.18 -9.64
N ALA A 182 26.05 8.03 -10.72
CA ALA A 182 24.62 7.74 -10.68
C ALA A 182 24.30 6.25 -10.57
N LEU A 183 25.28 5.37 -10.81
CA LEU A 183 25.12 3.93 -10.79
C LEU A 183 25.33 3.39 -9.37
N GLY A 184 24.25 2.89 -8.76
CA GLY A 184 24.26 2.20 -7.48
C GLY A 184 24.14 0.68 -7.62
N ARG A 185 24.47 -0.04 -6.55
CA ARG A 185 24.27 -1.48 -6.46
C ARG A 185 23.89 -1.93 -5.06
N PHE A 186 23.19 -3.06 -4.96
CA PHE A 186 22.87 -3.71 -3.68
C PHE A 186 22.54 -5.20 -3.86
N GLU A 187 22.45 -5.96 -2.78
CA GLU A 187 22.15 -7.39 -2.81
C GLU A 187 20.68 -7.59 -3.20
N ARG A 188 20.44 -8.29 -4.31
CA ARG A 188 19.10 -8.60 -4.82
C ARG A 188 18.24 -9.33 -3.80
N GLU A 189 18.85 -10.23 -3.03
CA GLU A 189 18.15 -11.01 -2.00
C GLU A 189 17.65 -10.17 -0.82
N SER A 190 18.11 -8.92 -0.70
CA SER A 190 17.61 -7.98 0.30
C SER A 190 16.24 -7.40 -0.06
N VAL A 191 15.76 -7.57 -1.29
CA VAL A 191 14.41 -7.17 -1.73
C VAL A 191 13.39 -8.14 -1.16
N ALA A 192 12.37 -7.61 -0.49
CA ALA A 192 11.27 -8.42 0.02
C ALA A 192 10.45 -9.03 -1.14
N PRO A 193 9.97 -10.29 -1.00
CA PRO A 193 8.90 -10.80 -1.84
C PRO A 193 7.69 -9.84 -1.84
N PRO A 194 7.00 -9.67 -2.97
CA PRO A 194 7.06 -10.50 -4.18
C PRO A 194 8.15 -10.09 -5.19
N ARG A 195 9.07 -9.17 -4.87
CA ARG A 195 10.09 -8.67 -5.82
C ARG A 195 9.52 -8.05 -7.10
N ASN A 196 8.42 -7.32 -6.94
CA ASN A 196 7.91 -6.42 -7.96
C ASN A 196 8.61 -5.04 -7.89
N ALA A 197 8.29 -4.17 -8.84
CA ALA A 197 8.83 -2.81 -8.88
C ALA A 197 8.58 -2.02 -7.59
N ILE A 198 7.45 -2.20 -6.90
CA ILE A 198 7.22 -1.57 -5.57
C ILE A 198 8.28 -2.01 -4.55
N SER A 199 8.57 -3.31 -4.47
CA SER A 199 9.52 -3.87 -3.49
C SER A 199 10.94 -3.36 -3.75
N VAL A 200 11.34 -3.28 -5.02
CA VAL A 200 12.65 -2.73 -5.43
C VAL A 200 12.74 -1.23 -5.15
N LYS A 201 11.72 -0.45 -5.53
CA LYS A 201 11.67 1.01 -5.26
C LYS A 201 11.75 1.34 -3.78
N ARG A 202 11.06 0.58 -2.92
CA ARG A 202 11.16 0.72 -1.46
C ARG A 202 12.56 0.44 -0.96
N ARG A 203 13.18 -0.64 -1.44
CA ARG A 203 14.54 -0.99 -1.06
C ARG A 203 15.55 0.10 -1.45
N ILE A 204 15.48 0.59 -2.69
CA ILE A 204 16.34 1.67 -3.18
C ILE A 204 16.09 2.96 -2.38
N ALA A 205 14.84 3.35 -2.16
CA ALA A 205 14.50 4.53 -1.36
C ALA A 205 15.11 4.48 0.05
N ARG A 206 15.08 3.30 0.69
CA ARG A 206 15.70 3.09 2.00
C ARG A 206 17.23 3.19 1.93
N LEU A 207 17.86 2.52 0.95
CA LEU A 207 19.32 2.49 0.79
C LEU A 207 19.90 3.86 0.44
N GLU A 208 19.16 4.66 -0.32
CA GLU A 208 19.51 6.02 -0.71
C GLU A 208 19.11 7.08 0.34
N GLY A 209 18.39 6.68 1.40
CA GLY A 209 17.86 7.63 2.39
C GLY A 209 16.90 8.66 1.78
N LYS A 210 16.31 8.35 0.62
CA LYS A 210 15.48 9.25 -0.20
C LYS A 210 14.11 8.62 -0.43
N PRO A 211 13.12 8.90 0.44
CA PRO A 211 11.79 8.30 0.35
C PRO A 211 11.07 8.58 -0.98
N ILE A 212 11.47 9.62 -1.70
CA ILE A 212 10.90 9.99 -3.01
C ILE A 212 10.99 8.85 -4.04
N TYR A 213 12.00 7.97 -3.94
CA TYR A 213 12.15 6.85 -4.88
C TYR A 213 11.12 5.74 -4.70
N GLN A 214 10.38 5.69 -3.58
CA GLN A 214 9.25 4.76 -3.46
C GLN A 214 8.20 5.01 -4.54
N LEU A 215 8.16 6.26 -5.00
CA LEU A 215 7.17 6.77 -5.93
C LEU A 215 7.73 7.03 -7.33
N ALA A 216 8.99 6.61 -7.57
CA ALA A 216 9.65 6.70 -8.86
C ALA A 216 9.00 5.82 -9.92
N ASP A 217 9.23 6.19 -11.18
CA ASP A 217 9.06 5.29 -12.29
C ASP A 217 10.30 4.39 -12.38
N LEU A 218 10.07 3.10 -12.59
CA LEU A 218 11.12 2.10 -12.74
C LEU A 218 11.11 1.59 -14.18
N PHE A 219 12.25 1.64 -14.85
CA PHE A 219 12.43 1.09 -16.19
C PHE A 219 13.45 -0.05 -16.13
N THR A 220 13.24 -1.08 -16.96
CA THR A 220 14.05 -2.31 -16.94
C THR A 220 15.41 -2.17 -17.58
N ASP A 221 15.57 -1.16 -18.44
CA ASP A 221 16.77 -0.84 -19.19
C ASP A 221 16.70 0.62 -19.68
N VAL A 222 17.79 1.14 -20.23
CA VAL A 222 17.91 2.54 -20.68
C VAL A 222 17.09 2.86 -21.94
N MET A 223 16.73 1.86 -22.74
CA MET A 223 15.98 2.02 -23.98
C MET A 223 14.47 1.90 -23.78
N ALA A 224 14.03 1.50 -22.58
CA ALA A 224 12.61 1.34 -22.26
C ALA A 224 11.88 2.69 -22.28
N GLU A 225 10.87 2.80 -23.14
CA GLU A 225 10.02 4.00 -23.26
C GLU A 225 8.86 4.03 -22.25
N ILE A 226 8.54 2.89 -21.64
CA ILE A 226 7.40 2.72 -20.75
C ILE A 226 7.89 2.20 -19.39
N ALA A 227 7.41 2.83 -18.32
CA ALA A 227 7.71 2.40 -16.97
C ALA A 227 7.14 0.99 -16.70
N HIS A 228 7.93 0.15 -16.03
CA HIS A 228 7.51 -1.17 -15.61
C HIS A 228 6.33 -1.07 -14.64
N PRO A 229 5.23 -1.82 -14.86
CA PRO A 229 4.07 -1.78 -13.98
C PRO A 229 4.44 -2.10 -12.53
N SER A 230 3.94 -1.29 -11.60
CA SER A 230 4.36 -1.31 -10.19
C SER A 230 4.10 -2.64 -9.48
N ALA A 231 2.99 -3.31 -9.81
CA ALA A 231 2.58 -4.57 -9.18
C ALA A 231 3.21 -5.82 -9.83
N SER A 232 3.73 -5.70 -11.05
CA SER A 232 4.29 -6.82 -11.81
C SER A 232 5.65 -7.26 -11.27
N LEU A 233 5.89 -8.57 -11.25
CA LEU A 233 7.19 -9.16 -10.90
C LEU A 233 8.27 -8.67 -11.85
N LEU A 234 9.46 -8.43 -11.34
CA LEU A 234 10.62 -8.11 -12.17
C LEU A 234 11.29 -9.39 -12.67
N ASP A 235 11.67 -9.41 -13.94
CA ASP A 235 12.48 -10.49 -14.49
C ASP A 235 13.84 -10.54 -13.73
N PRO A 236 14.31 -11.72 -13.31
CA PRO A 236 15.62 -11.87 -12.68
C PRO A 236 16.81 -11.35 -13.51
N ILE A 237 16.67 -11.12 -14.81
CA ILE A 237 17.73 -10.55 -15.64
C ILE A 237 17.81 -9.02 -15.49
N CYS A 238 16.71 -8.37 -15.08
CA CYS A 238 16.69 -6.92 -14.93
C CYS A 238 17.67 -6.46 -13.84
N GLY A 239 18.52 -5.48 -14.17
CA GLY A 239 19.53 -4.96 -13.25
C GLY A 239 20.61 -5.98 -12.86
N SER A 240 20.81 -7.07 -13.61
CA SER A 240 21.81 -8.10 -13.25
C SER A 240 23.25 -7.71 -13.60
N SER A 241 23.46 -6.61 -14.32
CA SER A 241 24.79 -6.11 -14.68
C SER A 241 24.85 -4.59 -14.67
N MET A 242 26.07 -4.05 -14.55
CA MET A 242 26.32 -2.61 -14.64
C MET A 242 25.99 -2.02 -16.03
N GLU A 243 26.05 -2.84 -17.08
CA GLU A 243 25.73 -2.45 -18.46
C GLU A 243 24.22 -2.43 -18.71
N ASN A 244 23.44 -3.14 -17.89
CA ASN A 244 21.99 -3.18 -17.95
C ASN A 244 21.35 -2.92 -16.57
N PRO A 245 21.54 -1.72 -15.99
CA PRO A 245 20.97 -1.38 -14.70
C PRO A 245 19.47 -1.07 -14.81
N LEU A 246 18.74 -1.25 -13.71
CA LEU A 246 17.40 -0.68 -13.58
C LEU A 246 17.46 0.85 -13.57
N MET A 247 16.52 1.51 -14.22
CA MET A 247 16.41 2.97 -14.20
C MET A 247 15.36 3.44 -13.25
N ILE A 248 15.75 4.27 -12.29
CA ILE A 248 14.85 4.84 -11.29
C ILE A 248 14.75 6.33 -11.54
N VAL A 249 13.61 6.75 -12.06
CA VAL A 249 13.34 8.15 -12.36
C VAL A 249 12.46 8.71 -11.26
N SER A 250 13.04 9.56 -10.42
CA SER A 250 12.27 10.22 -9.36
C SER A 250 11.12 11.05 -9.95
N PRO A 251 9.93 11.02 -9.32
CA PRO A 251 8.81 11.84 -9.75
C PRO A 251 9.16 13.32 -9.56
N GLU A 252 8.52 14.22 -10.33
CA GLU A 252 8.72 15.65 -10.13
C GLU A 252 8.42 16.01 -8.66
N PRO A 253 9.35 16.66 -7.93
CA PRO A 253 8.95 17.44 -6.79
C PRO A 253 8.08 18.57 -7.33
N ARG A 254 6.76 18.42 -7.19
CA ARG A 254 5.84 19.56 -7.37
C ARG A 254 6.41 20.71 -6.54
N ALA A 255 6.54 21.89 -7.14
CA ALA A 255 7.09 23.08 -6.50
C ALA A 255 6.53 23.21 -5.07
N GLY A 256 7.35 22.88 -4.07
CA GLY A 256 6.91 22.66 -2.69
C GLY A 256 7.72 21.63 -1.88
N ALA A 257 8.42 20.68 -2.52
CA ALA A 257 9.31 19.77 -1.80
C ALA A 257 10.68 20.43 -1.54
N TYR A 258 10.77 21.19 -0.45
CA TYR A 258 12.03 21.78 -0.02
C TYR A 258 12.97 20.73 0.58
N SER A 259 14.25 20.93 0.32
CA SER A 259 15.36 20.43 1.13
C SER A 259 15.14 20.76 2.61
N ILE A 260 15.56 19.83 3.47
CA ILE A 260 15.68 20.10 4.91
C ILE A 260 16.72 21.21 5.06
N SER A 261 16.26 22.44 5.19
CA SER A 261 17.06 23.54 5.70
C SER A 261 16.29 24.21 6.83
N ARG A 262 17.00 24.45 7.93
CA ARG A 262 16.48 25.05 9.15
C ARG A 262 16.15 26.51 8.87
N GLN A 263 14.95 26.80 8.35
CA GLN A 263 14.52 28.18 8.16
C GLN A 263 13.90 28.74 9.44
N THR A 264 14.63 29.67 10.06
CA THR A 264 14.15 30.55 11.12
C THR A 264 13.56 31.80 10.47
N GLY A 265 12.23 31.93 10.44
CA GLY A 265 11.57 33.15 9.95
C GLY A 265 10.07 33.16 10.25
N PRO A 266 9.45 34.34 10.45
CA PRO A 266 8.06 34.46 10.90
C PRO A 266 7.06 34.04 9.81
N VAL A 267 5.98 33.40 10.26
CA VAL A 267 4.87 32.86 9.45
C VAL A 267 4.24 33.94 8.57
N LYS A 268 4.23 33.74 7.24
CA LYS A 268 3.48 34.59 6.31
C LYS A 268 2.01 34.18 6.29
N ARG A 269 1.15 35.10 6.72
CA ARG A 269 -0.31 35.03 6.55
C ARG A 269 -0.67 35.45 5.13
N TRP A 270 -1.36 34.61 4.36
CA TRP A 270 -1.83 35.00 3.03
C TRP A 270 -3.29 35.45 3.06
N SER A 271 -3.51 36.70 2.63
CA SER A 271 -4.80 37.25 2.25
C SER A 271 -5.03 37.03 0.75
N THR A 272 -6.22 36.57 0.37
CA THR A 272 -6.63 36.46 -1.03
C THR A 272 -7.15 37.80 -1.57
N SER A 273 -6.26 38.57 -2.21
CA SER A 273 -6.65 39.68 -3.09
C SER A 273 -6.60 39.21 -4.55
N GLY A 274 -7.70 39.41 -5.28
CA GLY A 274 -7.96 38.79 -6.57
C GLY A 274 -7.21 39.37 -7.76
N VAL A 275 -6.95 38.51 -8.75
CA VAL A 275 -6.85 38.78 -10.19
C VAL A 275 -7.28 37.50 -10.93
N ASN A 276 -8.14 37.64 -11.94
CA ASN A 276 -8.77 36.56 -12.71
C ASN A 276 -7.77 35.73 -13.56
N ASN A 277 -7.14 34.72 -12.97
CA ASN A 277 -6.50 33.62 -13.70
C ASN A 277 -7.15 32.30 -13.25
N PHE A 278 -7.75 31.55 -14.17
CA PHE A 278 -8.39 30.25 -13.88
C PHE A 278 -7.38 29.30 -13.24
N LYS A 279 -7.46 29.09 -11.93
CA LYS A 279 -6.66 28.08 -11.23
C LYS A 279 -7.33 26.72 -11.43
N PRO A 280 -6.63 25.70 -11.98
CA PRO A 280 -7.17 24.35 -12.07
C PRO A 280 -7.57 23.83 -10.68
N LEU A 281 -8.58 22.96 -10.61
CA LEU A 281 -8.97 22.33 -9.34
C LEU A 281 -7.73 21.59 -8.78
N PRO A 282 -7.33 21.86 -7.52
CA PRO A 282 -6.24 21.12 -6.89
C PRO A 282 -6.51 19.62 -6.89
N GLU A 283 -5.47 18.80 -6.96
CA GLU A 283 -5.64 17.38 -6.71
C GLU A 283 -5.83 17.12 -5.21
N GLY A 284 -6.55 16.04 -4.89
CA GLY A 284 -6.80 15.68 -3.50
C GLY A 284 -8.06 14.85 -3.33
N ILE A 285 -8.46 14.66 -2.09
CA ILE A 285 -9.65 13.92 -1.70
C ILE A 285 -10.78 14.92 -1.54
N TYR A 286 -11.93 14.64 -2.13
CA TYR A 286 -13.08 15.53 -2.13
C TYR A 286 -14.35 14.83 -1.67
N THR A 287 -15.18 15.57 -0.95
CA THR A 287 -16.63 15.35 -0.97
C THR A 287 -17.21 16.19 -2.11
N VAL A 288 -18.00 15.58 -3.00
CA VAL A 288 -18.60 16.27 -4.14
C VAL A 288 -20.09 16.44 -3.89
N THR A 289 -20.53 17.67 -3.64
CA THR A 289 -21.91 17.98 -3.23
C THR A 289 -22.66 18.65 -4.38
N ASN A 290 -23.93 18.31 -4.60
CA ASN A 290 -24.72 19.09 -5.56
C ASN A 290 -24.91 20.52 -5.02
N SER A 291 -24.84 21.54 -5.89
CA SER A 291 -24.84 22.95 -5.46
C SER A 291 -26.17 23.44 -4.88
N ARG A 292 -27.27 22.78 -5.22
CA ARG A 292 -28.64 23.16 -4.80
C ARG A 292 -29.25 22.22 -3.78
N HIS A 293 -28.78 20.97 -3.74
CA HIS A 293 -29.30 19.93 -2.89
C HIS A 293 -28.20 19.44 -1.95
N LEU A 294 -28.53 19.25 -0.67
CA LEU A 294 -27.59 18.78 0.38
C LEU A 294 -27.25 17.28 0.26
N VAL A 295 -27.22 16.76 -0.97
CA VAL A 295 -26.82 15.39 -1.30
C VAL A 295 -25.45 15.40 -1.96
N VAL A 296 -24.70 14.35 -1.67
CA VAL A 296 -23.34 14.14 -2.15
C VAL A 296 -23.27 12.98 -3.13
N MET A 297 -22.23 12.99 -3.94
CA MET A 297 -21.90 11.89 -4.84
C MET A 297 -21.35 10.70 -4.04
N GLU A 298 -22.05 9.58 -4.13
CA GLU A 298 -21.73 8.33 -3.44
C GLU A 298 -21.56 7.20 -4.44
N LEU A 299 -20.56 6.34 -4.23
CA LEU A 299 -20.54 5.02 -4.85
C LEU A 299 -21.43 4.09 -4.03
N HIS A 300 -22.47 3.52 -4.64
CA HIS A 300 -23.49 2.73 -3.93
C HIS A 300 -22.86 1.67 -3.01
N ASP A 301 -23.10 1.81 -1.71
CA ASP A 301 -22.52 1.01 -0.62
C ASP A 301 -20.98 0.91 -0.59
N GLY A 302 -20.28 1.70 -1.40
CA GLY A 302 -18.84 1.62 -1.60
C GLY A 302 -18.39 0.29 -2.21
N ASN A 303 -19.26 -0.39 -2.96
CA ASN A 303 -18.95 -1.68 -3.55
C ASN A 303 -17.89 -1.55 -4.65
N SER A 304 -16.93 -2.48 -4.67
CA SER A 304 -15.84 -2.53 -5.66
C SER A 304 -16.24 -3.23 -6.96
N TRP A 305 -17.49 -3.68 -7.10
CA TRP A 305 -17.95 -4.36 -8.31
C TRP A 305 -18.05 -3.40 -9.49
N ASN A 306 -17.57 -3.86 -10.65
CA ASN A 306 -17.73 -3.14 -11.90
C ASN A 306 -19.20 -2.87 -12.21
N GLY A 307 -19.51 -1.62 -12.53
CA GLY A 307 -20.88 -1.20 -12.80
C GLY A 307 -21.68 -0.79 -11.56
N THR A 308 -21.07 -0.78 -10.37
CA THR A 308 -21.70 -0.22 -9.15
C THR A 308 -22.14 1.21 -9.42
N VAL A 309 -23.41 1.54 -9.20
CA VAL A 309 -23.94 2.85 -9.58
C VAL A 309 -23.38 3.97 -8.71
N VAL A 310 -23.08 5.10 -9.34
CA VAL A 310 -22.85 6.36 -8.63
C VAL A 310 -24.19 7.05 -8.44
N GLN A 311 -24.50 7.42 -7.20
CA GLN A 311 -25.80 7.93 -6.78
C GLN A 311 -25.66 9.14 -5.89
N ALA A 312 -26.74 9.91 -5.78
CA ALA A 312 -26.84 10.92 -4.74
C ALA A 312 -27.28 10.27 -3.43
N TYR A 313 -26.63 10.68 -2.34
CA TYR A 313 -27.03 10.27 -1.01
C TYR A 313 -26.88 11.43 -0.04
N THR A 314 -27.61 11.38 1.06
CA THR A 314 -27.43 12.34 2.16
C THR A 314 -25.99 12.26 2.66
N ASN A 315 -25.37 13.42 2.92
CA ASN A 315 -24.00 13.45 3.44
C ASN A 315 -23.90 12.62 4.74
N ALA A 316 -23.01 11.62 4.75
CA ALA A 316 -22.88 10.68 5.83
C ALA A 316 -22.36 11.39 7.09
N PRO A 317 -22.83 10.98 8.29
CA PRO A 317 -22.19 11.40 9.54
C PRO A 317 -20.71 11.06 9.51
N VAL A 318 -19.85 11.94 10.02
CA VAL A 318 -18.39 11.78 9.99
C VAL A 318 -17.88 10.53 10.73
N THR A 319 -18.68 9.95 11.61
CA THR A 319 -18.36 8.70 12.33
C THR A 319 -18.87 7.44 11.63
N SER A 320 -19.62 7.59 10.54
CA SER A 320 -20.21 6.47 9.81
C SER A 320 -19.20 5.83 8.85
N LYS A 321 -19.18 4.50 8.79
CA LYS A 321 -18.42 3.75 7.76
C LYS A 321 -18.80 4.16 6.32
N HIS A 322 -20.00 4.70 6.13
CA HIS A 322 -20.50 5.19 4.83
C HIS A 322 -19.79 6.48 4.35
N LEU A 323 -19.06 7.18 5.23
CA LEU A 323 -18.25 8.35 4.87
C LEU A 323 -17.32 8.06 3.68
N PHE A 324 -16.64 6.91 3.70
CA PHE A 324 -15.66 6.54 2.66
C PHE A 324 -16.30 6.23 1.31
N ASN A 325 -17.60 5.93 1.28
CA ASN A 325 -18.36 5.74 0.04
C ASN A 325 -18.55 7.07 -0.71
N GLN A 326 -18.42 8.20 0.00
CA GLN A 326 -18.69 9.56 -0.45
C GLN A 326 -17.41 10.39 -0.64
N LEU A 327 -16.23 9.78 -0.46
CA LEU A 327 -14.94 10.40 -0.67
C LEU A 327 -14.33 9.94 -2.00
N TRP A 328 -13.87 10.92 -2.77
CA TRP A 328 -13.30 10.73 -4.10
C TRP A 328 -11.89 11.31 -4.16
N LEU A 329 -10.90 10.47 -4.44
CA LEU A 329 -9.56 10.93 -4.81
C LEU A 329 -9.62 11.43 -6.25
N VAL A 330 -9.34 12.71 -6.43
CA VAL A 330 -9.39 13.42 -7.71
C VAL A 330 -7.95 13.78 -8.11
N GLN A 331 -7.47 13.17 -9.18
CA GLN A 331 -6.08 13.29 -9.63
C GLN A 331 -6.01 13.57 -11.13
N ARG A 332 -4.94 14.22 -11.59
CA ARG A 332 -4.69 14.34 -13.02
C ARG A 332 -4.21 13.01 -13.60
N THR A 333 -4.72 12.67 -14.77
CA THR A 333 -4.21 11.58 -15.59
C THR A 333 -3.04 12.06 -16.44
N SER A 334 -2.34 11.13 -17.09
CA SER A 334 -1.25 11.44 -18.04
C SER A 334 -1.71 12.34 -19.20
N SER A 335 -3.00 12.35 -19.52
CA SER A 335 -3.57 13.21 -20.55
C SER A 335 -3.88 14.64 -20.06
N GLY A 336 -3.63 14.95 -18.79
CA GLY A 336 -3.92 16.24 -18.17
C GLY A 336 -5.39 16.46 -17.76
N HIS A 337 -6.23 15.44 -17.91
CA HIS A 337 -7.63 15.41 -17.45
C HIS A 337 -7.71 14.88 -16.02
N TYR A 338 -8.90 14.85 -15.41
CA TYR A 338 -9.09 14.30 -14.07
C TYR A 338 -9.65 12.89 -14.10
N SER A 339 -9.21 12.06 -13.15
CA SER A 339 -9.89 10.82 -12.77
C SER A 339 -10.47 10.97 -11.36
N PHE A 340 -11.51 10.19 -11.06
CA PHE A 340 -12.16 10.17 -9.74
C PHE A 340 -12.14 8.73 -9.25
N ARG A 341 -11.40 8.45 -8.18
CA ARG A 341 -11.36 7.13 -7.55
C ARG A 341 -12.09 7.15 -6.23
N ASN A 342 -13.04 6.24 -6.04
CA ASN A 342 -13.73 6.14 -4.75
C ASN A 342 -12.81 5.53 -3.68
N LEU A 343 -12.78 6.13 -2.48
CA LEU A 343 -11.88 5.66 -1.42
C LEU A 343 -12.30 4.32 -0.81
N ARG A 344 -13.59 3.98 -0.81
CA ARG A 344 -14.07 2.69 -0.30
C ARG A 344 -13.97 1.58 -1.36
N GLY A 345 -14.55 1.82 -2.53
CA GLY A 345 -14.65 0.81 -3.58
C GLY A 345 -13.35 0.62 -4.36
N GLY A 346 -12.44 1.61 -4.34
CA GLY A 346 -11.18 1.57 -5.09
C GLY A 346 -11.33 1.67 -6.61
N THR A 347 -12.56 1.70 -7.12
CA THR A 347 -12.94 1.83 -8.54
C THR A 347 -13.06 3.29 -8.95
N TYR A 348 -13.00 3.52 -10.27
CA TYR A 348 -13.01 4.84 -10.90
C TYR A 348 -14.40 5.20 -11.41
N MET A 349 -14.76 6.48 -11.31
CA MET A 349 -15.96 7.03 -11.89
C MET A 349 -15.88 6.93 -13.41
N GLU A 350 -16.82 6.19 -13.97
CA GLU A 350 -16.91 5.88 -15.39
C GLU A 350 -18.28 6.26 -15.92
N LEU A 351 -18.31 6.93 -17.08
CA LEU A 351 -19.52 6.98 -17.88
C LEU A 351 -19.69 5.66 -18.62
N GLN A 352 -20.76 4.91 -18.32
CA GLN A 352 -20.90 3.51 -18.75
C GLN A 352 -20.76 3.36 -20.27
N GLY A 353 -19.69 2.70 -20.70
CA GLY A 353 -19.36 2.49 -22.13
C GLY A 353 -19.14 3.79 -22.92
N GLY A 354 -18.91 4.92 -22.26
CA GLY A 354 -18.62 6.21 -22.87
C GLY A 354 -19.75 6.79 -23.73
N LYS A 355 -21.00 6.37 -23.52
CA LYS A 355 -22.14 6.73 -24.38
C LYS A 355 -22.60 8.17 -24.15
N ALA A 356 -22.92 8.90 -25.22
CA ALA A 356 -23.41 10.27 -25.17
C ALA A 356 -24.94 10.40 -24.99
N ALA A 357 -25.66 9.29 -24.85
CA ALA A 357 -27.10 9.33 -24.65
C ALA A 357 -27.44 9.93 -23.28
N ASN A 358 -28.48 10.78 -23.23
CA ASN A 358 -28.99 11.30 -21.96
C ASN A 358 -29.38 10.16 -21.02
N ASN A 359 -29.10 10.35 -19.73
CA ASN A 359 -29.31 9.37 -18.67
C ASN A 359 -28.41 8.13 -18.76
N THR A 360 -27.29 8.20 -19.49
CA THR A 360 -26.26 7.16 -19.43
C THR A 360 -25.76 7.04 -18.00
N LYS A 361 -25.71 5.83 -17.44
CA LYS A 361 -25.32 5.63 -16.04
C LYS A 361 -23.88 6.05 -15.82
N ILE A 362 -23.62 6.66 -14.66
CA ILE A 362 -22.27 6.81 -14.13
C ILE A 362 -22.08 5.72 -13.08
N VAL A 363 -20.96 5.01 -13.17
CA VAL A 363 -20.68 3.81 -12.37
C VAL A 363 -19.26 3.83 -11.85
N GLY A 364 -18.98 3.07 -10.80
CA GLY A 364 -17.63 2.65 -10.43
C GLY A 364 -17.20 1.49 -11.31
N TYR A 365 -16.01 1.60 -11.90
CA TYR A 365 -15.39 0.53 -12.68
C TYR A 365 -13.89 0.48 -12.41
N GLU A 366 -13.29 -0.71 -12.43
CA GLU A 366 -11.83 -0.83 -12.45
C GLU A 366 -11.20 -0.15 -13.68
N VAL A 367 -9.88 0.01 -13.66
CA VAL A 367 -9.16 0.65 -14.76
C VAL A 367 -9.24 -0.21 -16.03
N GLN A 368 -9.57 0.40 -17.17
CA GLN A 368 -9.83 -0.32 -18.44
C GLN A 368 -8.90 0.03 -19.60
N GLY A 369 -7.90 0.91 -19.43
CA GLY A 369 -6.95 1.23 -20.50
C GLY A 369 -6.21 -0.02 -20.97
N LEU A 370 -5.89 -0.07 -22.27
CA LEU A 370 -5.17 -1.20 -22.87
C LEU A 370 -3.77 -1.44 -22.26
N ASP A 371 -3.26 -0.43 -21.54
CA ASP A 371 -2.01 -0.39 -20.76
C ASP A 371 -2.23 -0.56 -19.25
N GLY A 372 -3.46 -0.85 -18.80
CA GLY A 372 -3.83 -0.78 -17.39
C GLY A 372 -3.97 0.65 -16.86
N GLY A 373 -4.05 1.67 -17.74
CA GLY A 373 -4.22 3.09 -17.43
C GLY A 373 -5.67 3.60 -17.54
N ILE A 374 -5.93 4.83 -17.10
CA ILE A 374 -7.29 5.40 -17.07
C ILE A 374 -7.87 5.52 -18.49
N SER A 375 -9.05 4.93 -18.72
CA SER A 375 -9.72 4.98 -20.03
C SER A 375 -10.39 6.34 -20.28
N ILE A 376 -10.59 6.71 -21.55
CA ILE A 376 -11.17 8.01 -21.93
C ILE A 376 -12.58 8.26 -21.37
N ASN A 377 -13.35 7.21 -21.08
CA ASN A 377 -14.66 7.30 -20.43
C ASN A 377 -14.58 7.37 -18.89
N GLN A 378 -13.39 7.21 -18.31
CA GLN A 378 -13.04 7.47 -16.90
C GLN A 378 -12.30 8.79 -16.70
N GLU A 379 -12.09 9.55 -17.79
CA GLU A 379 -11.48 10.88 -17.76
C GLU A 379 -12.52 11.98 -17.83
N TRP A 380 -12.26 13.03 -17.05
CA TRP A 380 -13.21 14.11 -16.80
C TRP A 380 -12.53 15.47 -16.89
N GLU A 381 -13.24 16.42 -17.48
CA GLU A 381 -12.90 17.84 -17.49
C GLU A 381 -13.70 18.54 -16.39
N ILE A 382 -13.04 19.31 -15.54
CA ILE A 382 -13.67 20.07 -14.45
C ILE A 382 -13.73 21.54 -14.87
N ILE A 383 -14.94 22.06 -15.04
CA ILE A 383 -15.20 23.37 -15.65
C ILE A 383 -15.88 24.27 -14.61
N GLN A 384 -15.29 25.42 -14.30
CA GLN A 384 -15.88 26.36 -13.35
C GLN A 384 -17.16 27.02 -13.94
N ALA A 385 -18.23 27.06 -13.16
CA ALA A 385 -19.52 27.62 -13.56
C ALA A 385 -20.23 28.27 -12.35
N GLY A 386 -20.31 29.60 -12.34
CA GLY A 386 -21.11 30.35 -11.36
C GLY A 386 -20.74 30.10 -9.89
N GLY A 387 -19.45 29.96 -9.57
CA GLY A 387 -18.96 29.63 -8.22
C GLY A 387 -18.94 28.14 -7.88
N TYR A 388 -19.45 27.29 -8.78
CA TYR A 388 -19.45 25.83 -8.69
C TYR A 388 -18.67 25.23 -9.87
N TYR A 389 -18.79 23.92 -10.05
CA TYR A 389 -18.14 23.20 -11.13
C TYR A 389 -19.14 22.32 -11.90
N LYS A 390 -18.91 22.21 -13.21
CA LYS A 390 -19.46 21.15 -14.05
C LYS A 390 -18.37 20.09 -14.26
N ILE A 391 -18.78 18.84 -14.37
CA ILE A 391 -17.86 17.71 -14.63
C ILE A 391 -18.27 17.11 -15.97
N ARG A 392 -17.40 17.20 -16.99
CA ARG A 392 -17.67 16.76 -18.36
C ARG A 392 -16.85 15.53 -18.69
N ASN A 393 -17.48 14.46 -19.17
CA ASN A 393 -16.78 13.27 -19.61
C ASN A 393 -15.95 13.56 -20.88
N ARG A 394 -14.69 13.11 -20.90
CA ARG A 394 -13.77 13.38 -22.01
C ARG A 394 -14.23 12.72 -23.31
N ASN A 395 -14.78 11.52 -23.25
CA ASN A 395 -15.24 10.77 -24.43
C ASN A 395 -16.54 11.34 -25.01
N SER A 396 -17.61 11.35 -24.21
CA SER A 396 -18.95 11.66 -24.71
C SER A 396 -19.27 13.14 -24.78
N LYS A 397 -18.48 13.99 -24.10
CA LYS A 397 -18.74 15.42 -23.88
C LYS A 397 -20.04 15.73 -23.13
N THR A 398 -20.68 14.72 -22.53
CA THR A 398 -21.81 14.89 -21.60
C THR A 398 -21.34 15.22 -20.18
N TYR A 399 -22.24 15.74 -19.36
CA TYR A 399 -21.99 16.25 -18.03
C TYR A 399 -22.56 15.34 -16.95
N VAL A 400 -21.87 15.26 -15.82
CA VAL A 400 -22.37 14.61 -14.60
C VAL A 400 -23.58 15.40 -14.09
N ASN A 401 -24.72 14.73 -14.03
CA ASN A 401 -26.01 15.32 -13.74
C ASN A 401 -26.74 14.50 -12.66
N LEU A 402 -27.26 15.18 -11.65
CA LEU A 402 -28.22 14.63 -10.70
C LEU A 402 -29.57 14.46 -11.40
N LYS A 403 -29.95 13.21 -11.69
CA LYS A 403 -31.10 12.90 -12.52
C LYS A 403 -32.37 13.61 -12.05
N ASP A 404 -33.00 14.32 -12.97
CA ASP A 404 -34.22 15.11 -12.77
C ASP A 404 -34.13 16.17 -11.65
N GLY A 405 -32.91 16.49 -11.17
CA GLY A 405 -32.69 17.40 -10.03
C GLY A 405 -33.30 16.89 -8.72
N ARG A 406 -33.43 15.58 -8.54
CA ARG A 406 -34.06 15.00 -7.33
C ARG A 406 -33.03 14.83 -6.21
N SER A 407 -33.39 15.25 -5.00
CA SER A 407 -32.53 15.16 -3.80
C SER A 407 -32.78 13.92 -2.94
N GLY A 408 -33.47 12.90 -3.47
CA GLY A 408 -33.70 11.65 -2.75
C GLY A 408 -32.42 10.82 -2.67
N ASN A 409 -32.23 10.09 -1.57
CA ASN A 409 -31.20 9.06 -1.50
C ASN A 409 -31.37 8.07 -2.66
N GLU A 410 -30.24 7.58 -3.17
CA GLU A 410 -30.17 6.65 -4.30
C GLU A 410 -30.65 7.24 -5.63
N THR A 411 -30.87 8.56 -5.71
CA THR A 411 -31.16 9.21 -7.00
C THR A 411 -29.95 8.99 -7.92
N PRO A 412 -30.14 8.43 -9.14
CA PRO A 412 -29.03 8.16 -10.03
C PRO A 412 -28.27 9.44 -10.42
N ILE A 413 -26.94 9.35 -10.43
CA ILE A 413 -26.09 10.33 -11.08
C ILE A 413 -25.76 9.80 -12.48
N VAL A 414 -25.98 10.62 -13.50
CA VAL A 414 -25.99 10.20 -14.90
C VAL A 414 -25.22 11.17 -15.79
N GLY A 415 -24.79 10.71 -16.96
CA GLY A 415 -24.37 11.57 -18.07
C GLY A 415 -25.57 12.20 -18.76
N PHE A 416 -25.52 13.51 -18.98
CA PHE A 416 -26.56 14.27 -19.67
C PHE A 416 -25.93 15.35 -20.56
N ALA A 417 -26.59 15.72 -21.66
CA ALA A 417 -26.17 16.86 -22.48
C ALA A 417 -26.09 18.15 -21.65
N ASP A 418 -25.38 19.18 -22.11
CA ASP A 418 -25.33 20.46 -21.37
C ASP A 418 -26.74 21.03 -21.16
N THR A 419 -27.12 21.29 -19.91
CA THR A 419 -28.44 21.85 -19.57
C THR A 419 -28.40 23.33 -19.19
N ALA A 420 -27.32 24.05 -19.49
CA ALA A 420 -27.17 25.49 -19.20
C ALA A 420 -28.41 26.29 -19.63
N GLY A 421 -28.93 27.13 -18.71
CA GLY A 421 -30.11 27.97 -18.95
C GLY A 421 -31.46 27.25 -18.83
N THR A 422 -31.50 25.96 -18.49
CA THR A 422 -32.74 25.19 -18.30
C THR A 422 -32.98 24.85 -16.82
N SER A 423 -34.19 24.37 -16.49
CA SER A 423 -34.50 23.84 -15.15
C SER A 423 -33.67 22.61 -14.78
N ALA A 424 -33.11 21.88 -15.76
CA ALA A 424 -32.23 20.73 -15.55
C ALA A 424 -30.78 21.12 -15.21
N ALA A 425 -30.39 22.40 -15.39
CA ALA A 425 -29.08 22.94 -14.98
C ALA A 425 -28.79 22.76 -13.47
N GLN A 426 -29.85 22.57 -12.69
CA GLN A 426 -29.81 22.36 -11.25
C GLN A 426 -29.07 21.08 -10.86
N GLY A 427 -29.11 20.06 -11.74
CA GLY A 427 -28.44 18.79 -11.49
C GLY A 427 -26.96 18.76 -11.85
N GLU A 428 -26.45 19.73 -12.61
CA GLU A 428 -25.09 19.68 -13.19
C GLU A 428 -24.02 20.47 -12.45
N LEU A 429 -24.42 21.21 -11.42
CA LEU A 429 -23.52 22.07 -10.67
C LEU A 429 -23.11 21.36 -9.37
N TRP A 430 -21.80 21.25 -9.19
CA TRP A 430 -21.18 20.51 -8.10
C TRP A 430 -20.21 21.41 -7.32
N GLN A 431 -20.28 21.32 -6.00
CA GLN A 431 -19.31 21.89 -5.08
C GLN A 431 -18.29 20.82 -4.70
N PHE A 432 -17.01 21.19 -4.77
CA PHE A 432 -15.90 20.36 -4.33
C PHE A 432 -15.43 20.83 -2.96
N THR A 433 -15.65 20.02 -1.93
CA THR A 433 -15.12 20.26 -0.59
C THR A 433 -13.86 19.44 -0.41
N LEU A 434 -12.69 20.09 -0.38
CA LEU A 434 -11.40 19.44 -0.18
C LEU A 434 -11.33 18.83 1.23
N ARG A 435 -10.88 17.57 1.32
CA ARG A 435 -10.76 16.75 2.53
C ARG A 435 -9.34 16.21 2.72
N SER A 436 -8.39 16.73 1.96
CA SER A 436 -6.98 16.36 2.08
C SER A 436 -6.11 17.61 2.09
N VAL A 437 -4.90 17.43 2.60
CA VAL A 437 -3.80 18.39 2.44
C VAL A 437 -2.64 17.71 1.73
N THR A 438 -1.77 18.52 1.13
CA THR A 438 -0.41 18.07 0.79
C THR A 438 0.52 18.36 1.96
N VAL A 439 1.64 17.63 2.05
CA VAL A 439 2.64 17.85 3.11
C VAL A 439 3.14 19.30 3.16
N SER A 440 3.20 19.98 2.00
CA SER A 440 3.59 21.39 1.88
C SER A 440 2.54 22.40 2.36
N ASP A 441 1.26 22.01 2.44
CA ASP A 441 0.16 22.89 2.87
C ASP A 441 -0.06 22.85 4.38
N ALA A 442 0.56 21.91 5.11
CA ALA A 442 0.41 21.79 6.55
C ALA A 442 1.03 23.01 7.26
N PRO A 443 0.32 23.69 8.18
CA PRO A 443 0.68 25.03 8.64
C PRO A 443 1.97 25.13 9.48
N TYR A 444 2.65 24.03 9.82
CA TYR A 444 3.80 24.03 10.74
C TYR A 444 4.92 23.02 10.40
N PRO A 445 5.63 23.13 9.27
CA PRO A 445 6.65 22.16 8.84
C PRO A 445 7.93 22.12 9.71
N HIS A 446 8.11 23.04 10.66
CA HIS A 446 9.37 23.20 11.40
C HIS A 446 9.55 22.25 12.60
N ILE A 447 8.50 21.52 12.99
CA ILE A 447 8.45 20.72 14.23
C ILE A 447 8.30 19.22 13.92
N PHE A 448 8.02 18.84 12.65
CA PHE A 448 7.55 17.52 12.28
C PHE A 448 8.44 16.76 11.29
N VAL A 449 8.78 15.50 11.61
CA VAL A 449 9.37 14.52 10.67
C VAL A 449 8.22 13.88 9.89
N THR A 450 8.30 13.89 8.55
CA THR A 450 7.20 13.49 7.65
C THR A 450 7.53 12.24 6.85
N PHE A 451 6.57 11.31 6.72
CA PHE A 451 6.63 10.24 5.72
C PHE A 451 5.91 10.71 4.43
N LEU A 452 6.59 10.66 3.27
CA LEU A 452 6.07 11.19 2.01
C LEU A 452 4.80 10.43 1.56
N CYS A 453 3.69 11.16 1.41
CA CYS A 453 2.48 10.70 0.73
C CYS A 453 1.98 11.79 -0.22
N TYR A 454 1.38 11.39 -1.34
CA TYR A 454 0.91 12.31 -2.39
C TYR A 454 -0.40 13.01 -2.04
N SER A 455 -1.23 12.41 -1.19
CA SER A 455 -2.46 12.99 -0.67
C SER A 455 -2.71 12.49 0.74
N LEU A 456 -2.77 13.42 1.69
CA LEU A 456 -3.00 13.13 3.09
C LEU A 456 -4.45 13.44 3.43
N TYR A 457 -5.27 12.40 3.61
CA TYR A 457 -6.65 12.55 4.08
C TYR A 457 -6.65 13.22 5.46
N VAL A 458 -7.42 14.29 5.63
CA VAL A 458 -7.59 14.94 6.93
C VAL A 458 -8.88 14.39 7.56
N PRO A 459 -8.78 13.47 8.53
CA PRO A 459 -9.97 12.95 9.20
C PRO A 459 -10.58 14.07 10.07
N PRO A 460 -11.91 14.22 10.07
CA PRO A 460 -12.59 15.11 11.00
C PRO A 460 -12.20 14.76 12.44
N ALA A 461 -11.98 15.76 13.29
CA ALA A 461 -11.58 15.51 14.67
C ALA A 461 -12.60 14.65 15.45
N ALA A 462 -13.89 14.75 15.12
CA ALA A 462 -14.93 13.90 15.69
C ALA A 462 -14.78 12.41 15.29
N LEU A 463 -14.28 12.12 14.08
CA LEU A 463 -13.95 10.76 13.67
C LEU A 463 -12.76 10.22 14.48
N LEU A 464 -11.73 11.04 14.68
CA LEU A 464 -10.59 10.67 15.53
C LEU A 464 -11.00 10.43 16.98
N ALA A 465 -11.81 11.33 17.56
CA ALA A 465 -12.33 11.16 18.92
C ALA A 465 -13.26 9.95 19.05
N HIS A 466 -13.98 9.58 18.00
CA HIS A 466 -14.76 8.34 17.98
C HIS A 466 -13.85 7.11 17.93
N LEU A 467 -12.89 7.07 17.00
CA LEU A 467 -11.89 6.00 16.91
C LEU A 467 -11.12 5.83 18.23
N TRP A 468 -10.76 6.92 18.89
CA TRP A 468 -10.12 6.92 20.20
C TRP A 468 -10.98 6.29 21.30
N ARG A 469 -12.30 6.50 21.28
CA ARG A 469 -13.22 5.95 22.27
C ARG A 469 -13.53 4.47 22.04
N GLU A 470 -13.49 4.03 20.78
CA GLU A 470 -13.73 2.65 20.40
C GLU A 470 -12.47 1.77 20.53
N THR A 471 -11.28 2.34 20.74
CA THR A 471 -10.08 1.56 21.04
C THR A 471 -10.04 1.12 22.52
N PRO A 472 -9.55 -0.09 22.83
CA PRO A 472 -9.46 -0.60 24.22
C PRO A 472 -8.56 0.22 25.17
N LEU A 473 -7.88 1.25 24.66
CA LEU A 473 -6.85 2.05 25.35
C LEU A 473 -7.40 2.84 26.56
N VAL A 474 -8.68 3.21 26.53
CA VAL A 474 -9.35 3.94 27.63
C VAL A 474 -9.31 3.17 28.96
N SER A 475 -9.21 1.83 28.92
CA SER A 475 -9.20 0.99 30.12
C SER A 475 -7.83 0.83 30.80
N MET A 476 -6.73 1.22 30.13
CA MET A 476 -5.35 0.98 30.60
C MET A 476 -4.69 2.17 31.33
N PHE A 477 -5.42 3.27 31.56
CA PHE A 477 -4.93 4.52 32.14
C PHE A 477 -4.57 4.49 33.65
N ARG A 478 -4.09 3.37 34.21
CA ARG A 478 -3.63 3.31 35.61
C ARG A 478 -2.14 2.98 35.75
N LYS A 479 -1.39 4.06 36.03
CA LYS A 479 -0.07 4.19 36.68
C LYS A 479 1.21 3.95 35.83
N SER A 480 1.86 5.08 35.54
CA SER A 480 3.30 5.40 35.66
C SER A 480 4.37 4.51 35.00
N VAL A 481 4.03 3.63 34.07
CA VAL A 481 5.02 2.83 33.29
C VAL A 481 4.90 3.05 31.77
N PHE A 482 3.92 3.83 31.31
CA PHE A 482 3.44 3.79 29.92
C PHE A 482 3.39 5.14 29.18
N SER A 483 4.22 6.14 29.51
CA SER A 483 4.09 7.50 28.94
C SER A 483 4.51 7.65 27.46
N ASP A 484 5.26 6.70 26.88
CA ASP A 484 6.04 6.97 25.65
C ASP A 484 5.77 6.00 24.47
N GLN A 485 4.78 5.09 24.55
CA GLN A 485 4.65 3.97 23.58
C GLN A 485 3.25 3.72 22.99
N TYR A 486 2.50 4.76 22.61
CA TYR A 486 1.22 4.55 21.92
C TYR A 486 1.21 5.15 20.51
N GLN A 487 1.56 4.29 19.55
CA GLN A 487 1.35 4.46 18.12
C GLN A 487 -0.04 3.92 17.76
N MET A 488 -0.93 4.77 17.28
CA MET A 488 -2.15 4.32 16.58
C MET A 488 -1.96 4.58 15.08
N GLY A 489 -1.64 3.54 14.32
CA GLY A 489 -1.60 3.59 12.86
C GLY A 489 -2.91 3.05 12.28
N LEU A 490 -3.81 3.93 11.84
CA LEU A 490 -4.93 3.53 10.97
C LEU A 490 -4.45 3.50 9.53
N ALA A 491 -4.01 2.32 9.08
CA ALA A 491 -3.61 2.10 7.69
C ALA A 491 -4.86 1.91 6.80
N PHE A 492 -5.17 2.87 5.94
CA PHE A 492 -6.01 2.61 4.78
C PHE A 492 -5.14 1.99 3.68
N LYS A 493 -5.59 0.87 3.15
CA LYS A 493 -4.86 0.11 2.13
C LYS A 493 -5.22 0.62 0.73
N THR A 494 -4.64 1.75 0.33
CA THR A 494 -4.45 2.12 -1.08
C THR A 494 -3.07 2.75 -1.21
N ALA A 495 -2.29 2.37 -2.23
CA ALA A 495 -0.85 2.67 -2.33
C ALA A 495 -0.45 4.16 -2.27
N ASP A 496 -1.41 5.09 -2.44
CA ASP A 496 -1.13 6.51 -2.69
C ASP A 496 -1.83 7.49 -1.72
N ILE A 497 -2.55 6.99 -0.70
CA ILE A 497 -3.27 7.80 0.29
C ILE A 497 -2.79 7.47 1.70
N SER A 498 -2.41 8.48 2.47
CA SER A 498 -2.19 8.38 3.92
C SER A 498 -3.28 9.12 4.67
N VAL A 499 -3.46 8.81 5.96
CA VAL A 499 -4.34 9.56 6.85
C VAL A 499 -3.50 10.46 7.75
N LEU A 500 -3.85 11.74 7.84
CA LEU A 500 -3.20 12.66 8.78
C LEU A 500 -3.52 12.21 10.19
N PHE A 501 -2.49 11.71 10.87
CA PHE A 501 -2.58 11.36 12.27
C PHE A 501 -1.21 11.60 12.92
N GLY A 502 -1.00 12.82 13.37
CA GLY A 502 0.28 13.23 13.92
C GLY A 502 0.35 13.13 15.44
N LEU A 503 1.57 13.19 15.97
CA LEU A 503 1.89 13.27 17.38
C LEU A 503 2.59 14.60 17.67
N VAL A 504 2.22 15.26 18.77
CA VAL A 504 2.85 16.50 19.25
C VAL A 504 3.12 16.38 20.76
N CYS A 505 4.30 16.80 21.20
CA CYS A 505 4.65 16.87 22.63
C CYS A 505 4.56 18.31 23.13
N GLN A 506 3.71 18.54 24.14
CA GLN A 506 3.56 19.83 24.80
C GLN A 506 4.71 20.06 25.79
N GLN A 507 5.32 21.24 25.73
CA GLN A 507 6.53 21.63 26.44
C GLN A 507 6.27 21.90 27.94
N ASP A 508 5.05 22.31 28.31
CA ASP A 508 4.72 22.71 29.68
C ASP A 508 4.47 21.54 30.64
N ASN A 509 4.01 20.41 30.13
CA ASN A 509 3.68 19.22 30.92
C ASN A 509 4.33 17.92 30.42
N GLY A 510 5.02 17.95 29.26
CA GLY A 510 5.62 16.78 28.63
C GLY A 510 4.60 15.79 28.06
N GLU A 511 3.32 16.17 27.96
CA GLU A 511 2.26 15.28 27.49
C GLU A 511 2.31 15.15 25.97
N ALA A 512 2.31 13.90 25.50
CA ALA A 512 2.20 13.57 24.09
C ALA A 512 0.73 13.46 23.70
N CYS A 513 0.31 14.22 22.71
CA CYS A 513 -1.06 14.24 22.21
C CYS A 513 -1.10 13.93 20.71
N ASN A 514 -2.23 13.44 20.23
CA ASN A 514 -2.47 13.33 18.80
C ASN A 514 -2.94 14.67 18.24
N TRP A 515 -2.72 14.91 16.95
CA TRP A 515 -3.24 16.10 16.30
C TRP A 515 -3.75 15.84 14.88
N THR A 516 -4.67 16.69 14.46
CA THR A 516 -5.24 16.79 13.12
C THR A 516 -5.44 18.26 12.75
N LEU A 517 -6.02 18.53 11.59
CA LEU A 517 -6.45 19.86 11.21
C LEU A 517 -7.97 20.02 11.39
N ASN A 518 -8.40 21.26 11.58
CA ASN A 518 -9.81 21.62 11.52
C ASN A 518 -10.37 21.53 10.09
N GLU A 519 -11.69 21.67 9.93
CA GLU A 519 -12.36 21.41 8.64
C GLU A 519 -11.91 22.29 7.47
N ASP A 520 -11.44 23.51 7.74
CA ASP A 520 -10.91 24.43 6.73
C ASP A 520 -9.38 24.33 6.56
N HIS A 521 -8.77 23.36 7.25
CA HIS A 521 -7.33 23.08 7.26
C HIS A 521 -6.45 24.25 7.76
N SER A 522 -7.01 25.28 8.39
CA SER A 522 -6.29 26.48 8.80
C SER A 522 -5.66 26.41 10.19
N SER A 523 -6.03 25.42 11.01
CA SER A 523 -5.52 25.29 12.38
C SER A 523 -5.35 23.85 12.83
N ILE A 524 -4.36 23.63 13.69
CA ILE A 524 -4.15 22.36 14.37
C ILE A 524 -5.19 22.19 15.47
N LEU A 525 -5.77 21.01 15.51
CA LEU A 525 -6.58 20.50 16.60
C LEU A 525 -5.80 19.38 17.28
N VAL A 526 -5.66 19.47 18.60
CA VAL A 526 -5.08 18.41 19.41
C VAL A 526 -6.20 17.57 20.01
N VAL A 527 -6.03 16.26 19.96
CA VAL A 527 -6.90 15.27 20.57
C VAL A 527 -6.20 14.78 21.83
N SER A 528 -6.82 14.99 22.99
CA SER A 528 -6.29 14.52 24.26
C SER A 528 -6.31 13.00 24.30
N PRO A 529 -5.19 12.35 24.66
CA PRO A 529 -5.16 10.91 24.83
C PRO A 529 -5.98 10.45 26.05
N MET A 530 -6.24 11.33 27.01
CA MET A 530 -6.91 10.97 28.28
C MET A 530 -8.39 10.68 28.10
N ASP A 531 -9.08 11.52 27.32
CA ASP A 531 -10.55 11.52 27.23
C ASP A 531 -11.08 11.71 25.79
N GLY A 532 -10.19 11.82 24.80
CA GLY A 532 -10.55 12.09 23.41
C GLY A 532 -11.11 13.49 23.17
N SER A 533 -10.97 14.41 24.13
CA SER A 533 -11.37 15.82 23.96
C SER A 533 -10.53 16.48 22.87
N VAL A 534 -11.17 17.35 22.10
CA VAL A 534 -10.53 18.07 20.98
C VAL A 534 -10.40 19.54 21.35
N VAL A 535 -9.18 20.05 21.32
CA VAL A 535 -8.88 21.45 21.66
C VAL A 535 -8.08 22.07 20.53
N LYS A 536 -8.38 23.33 20.21
CA LYS A 536 -7.58 24.09 19.25
C LYS A 536 -6.20 24.34 19.84
N TYR A 537 -5.16 24.04 19.07
CA TYR A 537 -3.79 24.21 19.54
C TYR A 537 -3.41 25.69 19.65
N ALA A 538 -2.89 26.10 20.80
CA ALA A 538 -2.27 27.40 21.03
C ALA A 538 -0.76 27.27 20.83
N ASN A 539 -0.19 28.20 20.08
CA ASN A 539 1.07 28.04 19.35
C ASN A 539 2.34 28.32 20.19
N ASP A 540 2.22 28.38 21.51
CA ASP A 540 3.20 28.96 22.41
C ASP A 540 4.12 27.95 23.10
N HIS A 541 3.83 26.64 23.05
CA HIS A 541 4.47 25.67 23.96
C HIS A 541 4.74 24.27 23.39
N SER A 542 5.15 24.07 22.12
CA SER A 542 5.58 22.71 21.63
C SER A 542 7.09 22.53 21.64
N SER A 543 7.53 21.32 22.02
CA SER A 543 8.95 20.92 21.95
C SER A 543 9.32 20.19 20.63
N TRP A 544 8.44 19.31 20.11
CA TRP A 544 8.62 18.54 18.85
C TRP A 544 7.32 17.77 18.45
N GLY A 545 7.25 17.21 17.23
CA GLY A 545 6.15 16.37 16.76
C GLY A 545 6.50 15.55 15.49
N PHE A 546 5.60 14.69 15.00
CA PHE A 546 5.70 14.01 13.68
C PHE A 546 4.31 13.70 13.10
N PHE A 547 4.19 13.45 11.78
CA PHE A 547 2.91 13.03 11.14
C PHE A 547 3.10 12.31 9.80
#